data_AF-A0A535SZ48-F1
#
_entry.id   AF-A0A535SZ48-F1
#
_cell.length_a   1.000
_cell.length_b   1.000
_cell.length_c   1.000
_cell.angle_alpha   90.00
_cell.angle_beta   90.00
_cell.angle_gamma   90.00
#
_symmetry.space_group_name_H-M   'P 1'
#
loop_
_entity.id
_entity.type
_entity.pdbx_description
1 polymer ?
#
loop_
_entity_poly.entity_id
_entity_poly.type
_entity_poly.pdbx_seq_one_letter_code
_entity_poly.pdbx_strand_id
1 'polypeptide(L)'
;MEPNEGTPLGSILSRGPLTPPAAAAIGAAVLSGVAALHEAGIALGGFGATAVRVTTNGDIRLAGHPAAAVRAAPSQSDLRADVRSCGMAVCAAFGVDPAGAPAPPNISPGLVVTMRSMASGAMGPSADRAQAALREMAAALLSPDREMAAQSELATRAGGRELPPITPFLPEGTVAPKPTAPTPAPYIAPTPRQETPVRSP
;
A
#
# COMPACT_ATOMS: atom_id res chain seq x y z
N MET A 1 -25.06 6.33 -3.11
CA MET A 1 -23.59 6.15 -3.06
C MET A 1 -23.31 5.22 -1.90
N GLU A 2 -22.65 4.08 -2.14
CA GLU A 2 -22.41 3.08 -1.09
C GLU A 2 -21.17 3.45 -0.26
N PRO A 3 -21.26 3.54 1.08
CA PRO A 3 -20.16 4.00 1.95
C PRO A 3 -18.93 3.07 1.98
N ASN A 4 -19.03 1.87 1.38
CA ASN A 4 -17.96 0.87 1.30
C ASN A 4 -17.47 0.63 -0.14
N GLU A 5 -17.77 1.53 -1.07
CA GLU A 5 -17.33 1.43 -2.45
C GLU A 5 -15.79 1.51 -2.54
N GLY A 6 -15.20 0.67 -3.40
CA GLY A 6 -13.76 0.64 -3.68
C GLY A 6 -12.98 -0.50 -3.00
N THR A 7 -11.75 -0.70 -3.47
CA THR A 7 -10.82 -1.74 -3.00
C THR A 7 -10.01 -1.20 -1.82
N PRO A 8 -9.90 -1.94 -0.70
CA PRO A 8 -9.16 -1.49 0.47
C PRO A 8 -7.66 -1.38 0.17
N LEU A 9 -6.99 -0.40 0.77
CA LEU A 9 -5.58 -0.10 0.54
C LEU A 9 -4.68 -1.32 0.77
N GLY A 10 -4.95 -2.11 1.82
CA GLY A 10 -4.22 -3.35 2.09
C GLY A 10 -4.21 -4.33 0.91
N SER A 11 -5.34 -4.47 0.20
CA SER A 11 -5.45 -5.34 -0.99
C SER A 11 -4.79 -4.75 -2.24
N ILE A 12 -4.55 -3.45 -2.27
CA ILE A 12 -3.80 -2.79 -3.35
C ILE A 12 -2.31 -3.00 -3.11
N LEU A 13 -1.86 -2.79 -1.87
CA LEU A 13 -0.46 -2.97 -1.47
C LEU A 13 -0.01 -4.43 -1.55
N SER A 14 -0.92 -5.40 -1.34
CA SER A 14 -0.60 -6.82 -1.51
C SER A 14 -0.26 -7.21 -2.96
N ARG A 15 -0.57 -6.35 -3.95
CA ARG A 15 -0.25 -6.57 -5.37
C ARG A 15 1.13 -6.02 -5.75
N GLY A 16 1.82 -5.38 -4.81
CA GLY A 16 3.15 -4.81 -5.01
C GLY A 16 3.26 -3.35 -4.56
N PRO A 17 4.48 -2.79 -4.54
CA PRO A 17 4.72 -1.41 -4.13
C PRO A 17 4.07 -0.42 -5.10
N LEU A 18 3.58 0.71 -4.60
CA LEU A 18 3.07 1.82 -5.41
C LEU A 18 4.21 2.70 -5.94
N THR A 19 3.96 3.44 -7.00
CA THR A 19 4.87 4.53 -7.37
C THR A 19 4.81 5.64 -6.31
N PRO A 20 5.91 6.40 -6.09
CA PRO A 20 5.92 7.50 -5.13
C PRO A 20 4.82 8.56 -5.37
N PRO A 21 4.48 8.95 -6.61
CA PRO A 21 3.33 9.82 -6.88
C PRO A 21 1.99 9.22 -6.45
N ALA A 22 1.72 7.94 -6.72
CA ALA A 22 0.50 7.27 -6.27
C ALA A 22 0.40 7.21 -4.74
N ALA A 23 1.53 6.93 -4.07
CA ALA A 23 1.59 6.95 -2.61
C ALA A 23 1.36 8.37 -2.03
N ALA A 24 1.93 9.40 -2.66
CA ALA A 24 1.72 10.80 -2.29
C ALA A 24 0.24 11.21 -2.45
N ALA A 25 -0.39 10.82 -3.56
CA ALA A 25 -1.79 11.11 -3.84
C ALA A 25 -2.72 10.48 -2.78
N ILE A 26 -2.46 9.23 -2.37
CA ILE A 26 -3.19 8.60 -1.26
C ILE A 26 -3.05 9.43 0.02
N GLY A 27 -1.82 9.81 0.39
CA GLY A 27 -1.57 10.58 1.60
C GLY A 27 -2.26 11.94 1.61
N ALA A 28 -2.21 12.66 0.48
CA ALA A 28 -2.86 13.96 0.32
C ALA A 28 -4.40 13.85 0.40
N ALA A 29 -4.99 12.85 -0.26
CA ALA A 29 -6.43 12.66 -0.25
C ALA A 29 -6.95 12.18 1.11
N VAL A 30 -6.24 11.26 1.77
CA VAL A 30 -6.60 10.78 3.12
C VAL A 30 -6.56 11.92 4.13
N LEU A 31 -5.50 12.72 4.15
CA LEU A 31 -5.43 13.88 5.04
C LEU A 31 -6.50 14.93 4.75
N SER A 32 -6.79 15.17 3.47
CA SER A 32 -7.88 16.08 3.07
C SER A 32 -9.24 15.60 3.53
N GLY A 33 -9.50 14.28 3.46
CA GLY A 33 -10.73 13.69 3.97
C GLY A 33 -10.83 13.79 5.49
N VAL A 34 -9.74 13.52 6.22
CA VAL A 34 -9.72 13.65 7.68
C VAL A 34 -9.86 15.10 8.13
N ALA A 35 -9.19 16.05 7.48
CA ALA A 35 -9.34 17.47 7.78
C ALA A 35 -10.79 17.93 7.60
N ALA A 36 -11.45 17.52 6.50
CA ALA A 36 -12.86 17.82 6.28
C ALA A 36 -13.78 17.22 7.37
N LEU A 37 -13.47 16.03 7.89
CA LEU A 37 -14.20 15.43 9.00
C LEU A 37 -13.98 16.23 10.30
N HIS A 38 -12.74 16.63 10.58
CA HIS A 38 -12.39 17.41 11.77
C HIS A 38 -13.11 18.77 11.78
N GLU A 39 -13.15 19.46 10.63
CA GLU A 39 -13.91 20.70 10.43
C GLU A 39 -15.43 20.50 10.64
N ALA A 40 -15.95 19.32 10.27
CA ALA A 40 -17.34 18.95 10.54
C ALA A 40 -17.59 18.51 12.00
N GLY A 41 -16.58 18.57 12.87
CA GLY A 41 -16.67 18.12 14.26
C GLY A 41 -16.75 16.60 14.41
N ILE A 42 -16.26 15.85 13.43
CA ILE A 42 -16.27 14.39 13.40
C ILE A 42 -14.82 13.88 13.47
N ALA A 43 -14.54 13.00 14.43
CA ALA A 43 -13.31 12.21 14.43
C ALA A 43 -13.63 10.73 14.17
N LEU A 44 -12.69 10.03 13.53
CA LEU A 44 -12.80 8.58 13.37
C LEU A 44 -12.36 7.85 14.66
N GLY A 45 -11.48 8.49 15.45
CA GLY A 45 -10.91 7.89 16.66
C GLY A 45 -9.72 6.97 16.35
N GLY A 46 -9.09 7.15 15.20
CA GLY A 46 -8.14 6.23 14.59
C GLY A 46 -8.81 5.25 13.63
N PHE A 47 -8.05 4.81 12.62
CA PHE A 47 -8.55 3.91 11.59
C PHE A 47 -7.45 2.99 11.04
N GLY A 48 -7.87 1.83 10.54
CA GLY A 48 -6.98 0.83 9.94
C GLY A 48 -6.88 0.92 8.42
N ALA A 49 -6.04 0.07 7.82
CA ALA A 49 -5.82 0.04 6.37
C ALA A 49 -7.07 -0.30 5.53
N THR A 50 -8.11 -0.88 6.12
CA THR A 50 -9.39 -1.17 5.46
C THR A 50 -10.29 0.07 5.33
N ALA A 51 -10.02 1.11 6.12
CA ALA A 51 -10.75 2.38 6.06
C ALA A 51 -10.32 3.21 4.85
N VAL A 52 -9.08 3.07 4.38
CA VAL A 52 -8.64 3.73 3.14
C VAL A 52 -9.01 2.84 1.97
N ARG A 53 -9.87 3.33 1.08
CA ARG A 53 -10.34 2.60 -0.10
C ARG A 53 -10.05 3.41 -1.36
N VAL A 54 -9.82 2.71 -2.46
CA VAL A 54 -9.61 3.31 -3.78
C VAL A 54 -10.71 2.82 -4.71
N THR A 55 -11.42 3.73 -5.35
CA THR A 55 -12.48 3.41 -6.32
C THR A 55 -11.87 2.88 -7.62
N THR A 56 -12.70 2.30 -8.48
CA THR A 56 -12.27 1.88 -9.83
C THR A 56 -11.81 3.06 -10.71
N ASN A 57 -12.14 4.29 -10.34
CA ASN A 57 -11.70 5.52 -11.03
C ASN A 57 -10.38 6.07 -10.48
N GLY A 58 -9.80 5.42 -9.47
CA GLY A 58 -8.57 5.86 -8.80
C GLY A 58 -8.79 6.89 -7.71
N ASP A 59 -10.04 7.24 -7.37
CA ASP A 59 -10.34 8.16 -6.28
C ASP A 59 -10.12 7.48 -4.93
N ILE A 60 -9.56 8.21 -3.97
CA ILE A 60 -9.37 7.73 -2.61
C ILE A 60 -10.55 8.14 -1.74
N ARG A 61 -11.07 7.21 -0.96
CA ARG A 61 -12.19 7.41 -0.03
C ARG A 61 -11.85 6.86 1.34
N LEU A 62 -12.36 7.55 2.36
CA LEU A 62 -12.38 7.04 3.72
C LEU A 62 -13.71 6.33 3.96
N ALA A 63 -13.63 5.06 4.34
CA ALA A 63 -14.72 4.20 4.72
C ALA A 63 -14.62 3.87 6.21
N GLY A 64 -15.74 3.45 6.78
CA GLY A 64 -15.87 3.22 8.22
C GLY A 64 -17.00 4.08 8.74
N HIS A 65 -18.01 3.43 9.32
CA HIS A 65 -19.05 4.13 10.04
C HIS A 65 -18.39 4.73 11.29
N PRO A 66 -18.41 6.06 11.49
CA PRO A 66 -17.80 6.68 12.65
C PRO A 66 -18.59 6.23 13.88
N ALA A 67 -18.14 5.18 14.56
CA ALA A 67 -18.70 4.76 15.83
C ALA A 67 -18.59 5.89 16.89
N ALA A 68 -17.65 6.83 16.70
CA ALA A 68 -17.44 8.00 17.54
C ALA A 68 -18.41 9.16 17.30
N ALA A 69 -18.97 9.33 16.08
CA ALA A 69 -19.83 10.48 15.75
C ALA A 69 -21.16 10.49 16.50
N VAL A 70 -21.53 9.39 17.17
CA VAL A 70 -22.86 9.21 17.76
C VAL A 70 -22.90 9.56 19.26
N ARG A 71 -21.76 9.84 19.93
CA ARG A 71 -21.77 9.92 21.42
C ARG A 71 -21.17 11.16 22.09
N ALA A 72 -20.27 11.93 21.46
CA ALA A 72 -19.73 13.17 22.03
C ALA A 72 -18.93 13.99 21.00
N ALA A 73 -18.62 15.25 21.30
CA ALA A 73 -17.63 16.02 20.54
C ALA A 73 -16.26 15.30 20.56
N PRO A 74 -15.51 15.29 19.44
CA PRO A 74 -14.26 14.55 19.33
C PRO A 74 -13.22 15.07 20.31
N SER A 75 -12.52 14.16 21.00
CA SER A 75 -11.45 14.53 21.92
C SER A 75 -10.16 14.85 21.16
N GLN A 76 -9.26 15.60 21.79
CA GLN A 76 -7.90 15.81 21.26
C GLN A 76 -7.14 14.50 21.01
N SER A 77 -7.45 13.45 21.78
CA SER A 77 -6.87 12.13 21.55
C SER A 77 -7.39 11.47 20.28
N ASP A 78 -8.68 11.64 19.97
CA ASP A 78 -9.30 11.09 18.76
C ASP A 78 -8.73 11.77 17.52
N LEU A 79 -8.64 13.10 17.53
CA LEU A 79 -8.06 13.88 16.44
C LEU A 79 -6.59 13.49 16.20
N ARG A 80 -5.81 13.32 17.28
CA ARG A 80 -4.43 12.82 17.21
C ARG A 80 -4.37 11.38 16.68
N ALA A 81 -5.30 10.50 17.06
CA ALA A 81 -5.36 9.13 16.58
C ALA A 81 -5.67 9.07 15.07
N ASP A 82 -6.49 9.98 14.55
CA ASP A 82 -6.77 10.10 13.11
C ASP A 82 -5.50 10.50 12.34
N VAL A 83 -4.81 11.57 12.76
CA VAL A 83 -3.54 12.00 12.13
C VAL A 83 -2.49 10.90 12.18
N ARG A 84 -2.44 10.16 13.29
CA ARG A 84 -1.56 8.99 13.44
C ARG A 84 -1.87 7.91 12.41
N SER A 85 -3.15 7.61 12.25
CA SER A 85 -3.65 6.60 11.30
C SER A 85 -3.38 7.01 9.86
N CYS A 86 -3.50 8.30 9.53
CA CYS A 86 -3.04 8.85 8.26
C CYS A 86 -1.54 8.54 8.07
N GLY A 87 -0.70 8.85 9.06
CA GLY A 87 0.73 8.56 9.02
C GLY A 87 1.05 7.10 8.76
N MET A 88 0.35 6.17 9.42
CA MET A 88 0.51 4.74 9.18
C MET A 88 0.11 4.35 7.74
N ALA A 89 -1.00 4.87 7.23
CA ALA A 89 -1.44 4.62 5.85
C ALA A 89 -0.46 5.18 4.81
N VAL A 90 0.07 6.39 5.03
CA VAL A 90 1.06 7.01 4.13
C VAL A 90 2.38 6.23 4.18
N CYS A 91 2.88 5.88 5.36
CA CYS A 91 4.05 5.01 5.52
C CYS A 91 3.88 3.70 4.73
N ALA A 92 2.73 3.02 4.88
CA ALA A 92 2.44 1.79 4.16
C ALA A 92 2.41 2.00 2.63
N ALA A 93 1.80 3.08 2.15
CA ALA A 93 1.74 3.40 0.72
C ALA A 93 3.14 3.65 0.10
N PHE A 94 4.03 4.29 0.85
CA PHE A 94 5.42 4.54 0.44
C PHE A 94 6.37 3.36 0.70
N GLY A 95 5.92 2.29 1.37
CA GLY A 95 6.80 1.21 1.81
C GLY A 95 7.81 1.64 2.88
N VAL A 96 7.48 2.67 3.66
CA VAL A 96 8.30 3.16 4.78
C VAL A 96 7.86 2.47 6.06
N ASP A 97 8.83 1.85 6.75
CA ASP A 97 8.58 1.32 8.08
C ASP A 97 8.47 2.45 9.12
N PRO A 98 7.34 2.56 9.86
CA PRO A 98 7.20 3.55 10.93
C PRO A 98 8.11 3.26 12.13
N ALA A 99 8.57 2.01 12.33
CA ALA A 99 9.43 1.66 13.46
C ALA A 99 10.90 2.05 13.28
N GLY A 100 11.32 2.42 12.06
CA GLY A 100 12.63 3.02 11.80
C GLY A 100 13.55 2.23 10.88
N ALA A 101 13.10 1.14 10.25
CA ALA A 101 13.90 0.42 9.26
C ALA A 101 14.36 1.34 8.10
N PRO A 102 15.43 1.00 7.36
CA PRO A 102 15.90 1.82 6.25
C PRO A 102 14.77 2.13 5.25
N ALA A 103 14.58 3.41 4.94
CA ALA A 103 13.56 3.83 3.99
C ALA A 103 14.00 3.54 2.54
N PRO A 104 13.05 3.40 1.60
CA PRO A 104 13.39 3.23 0.19
C PRO A 104 14.24 4.41 -0.34
N PRO A 105 15.28 4.14 -1.14
CA PRO A 105 16.27 5.15 -1.54
C PRO A 105 15.72 6.25 -2.47
N ASN A 106 14.55 6.01 -3.06
CA ASN A 106 13.85 6.94 -3.95
C ASN A 106 12.95 7.95 -3.20
N ILE A 107 12.89 7.90 -1.87
CA ILE A 107 12.08 8.81 -1.05
C ILE A 107 13.00 9.79 -0.33
N SER A 108 12.66 11.09 -0.37
CA SER A 108 13.48 12.11 0.27
C SER A 108 13.49 11.91 1.80
N PRO A 109 14.64 12.09 2.49
CA PRO A 109 14.74 11.90 3.94
C PRO A 109 13.74 12.77 4.71
N GLY A 110 13.51 13.99 4.25
CA GLY A 110 12.55 14.89 4.88
C GLY A 110 11.11 14.39 4.79
N LEU A 111 10.70 13.81 3.65
CA LEU A 111 9.37 13.20 3.52
C LEU A 111 9.23 11.99 4.46
N VAL A 112 10.27 11.16 4.59
CA VAL A 112 10.31 10.03 5.54
C VAL A 112 10.12 10.50 6.99
N VAL A 113 10.82 11.55 7.39
CA VAL A 113 10.69 12.14 8.74
C VAL A 113 9.28 12.66 8.98
N THR A 114 8.69 13.35 8.01
CA THR A 114 7.30 13.85 8.09
C THR A 114 6.31 12.70 8.29
N MET A 115 6.39 11.65 7.47
CA MET A 115 5.50 10.49 7.56
C MET A 115 5.63 9.77 8.91
N ARG A 116 6.86 9.55 9.40
CA ARG A 116 7.12 8.94 10.72
C ARG A 116 6.66 9.81 11.88
N SER A 117 6.78 11.12 11.76
CA SER A 117 6.29 12.07 12.77
C SER A 117 4.76 12.03 12.87
N MET A 118 4.07 11.86 11.74
CA MET A 118 2.63 11.59 11.76
C MET A 118 2.33 10.22 12.38
N ALA A 119 2.98 9.15 11.90
CA ALA A 119 2.74 7.77 12.35
C ALA A 119 3.01 7.54 13.84
N SER A 120 3.99 8.25 14.42
CA SER A 120 4.25 8.24 15.86
C SER A 120 3.24 9.07 16.67
N GLY A 121 2.54 10.00 16.01
CA GLY A 121 1.63 10.99 16.59
C GLY A 121 2.34 12.29 17.01
N ALA A 122 3.65 12.42 16.80
CA ALA A 122 4.43 13.60 17.20
C ALA A 122 3.91 14.92 16.58
N MET A 123 3.28 14.85 15.40
CA MET A 123 2.72 16.02 14.69
C MET A 123 1.51 16.66 15.40
N GLY A 124 0.89 15.93 16.34
CA GLY A 124 -0.26 16.41 17.09
C GLY A 124 -1.61 16.18 16.39
N PRO A 125 -2.67 16.85 16.87
CA PRO A 125 -4.06 16.58 16.48
C PRO A 125 -4.52 17.31 15.20
N SER A 126 -3.75 18.27 14.69
CA SER A 126 -4.18 19.09 13.54
C SER A 126 -3.91 18.37 12.21
N ALA A 127 -4.99 17.91 11.57
CA ALA A 127 -4.94 17.31 10.23
C ALA A 127 -4.48 18.33 9.17
N ASP A 128 -4.92 19.59 9.22
CA ASP A 128 -4.47 20.65 8.30
C ASP A 128 -2.96 20.88 8.36
N ARG A 129 -2.39 20.93 9.56
CA ARG A 129 -0.94 21.07 9.72
C ARG A 129 -0.21 19.86 9.12
N ALA A 130 -0.71 18.65 9.37
CA ALA A 130 -0.12 17.44 8.82
C ALA A 130 -0.23 17.40 7.28
N GLN A 131 -1.35 17.84 6.73
CA GLN A 131 -1.56 17.98 5.29
C GLN A 131 -0.60 18.99 4.66
N ALA A 132 -0.44 20.17 5.27
CA ALA A 132 0.47 21.19 4.77
C ALA A 132 1.91 20.67 4.76
N ALA A 133 2.37 20.07 5.86
CA ALA A 133 3.71 19.50 5.96
C ALA A 133 3.94 18.37 4.95
N LEU A 134 2.97 17.47 4.76
CA LEU A 134 3.08 16.41 3.75
C LEU A 134 3.15 17.00 2.34
N ARG A 135 2.26 17.94 1.99
CA ARG A 135 2.22 18.55 0.65
C ARG A 135 3.48 19.32 0.33
N GLU A 136 4.05 20.04 1.29
CA GLU A 136 5.32 20.74 1.12
C GLU A 136 6.44 19.74 0.78
N MET A 137 6.57 18.67 1.56
CA MET A 137 7.63 17.67 1.37
C MET A 137 7.42 16.76 0.16
N ALA A 138 6.17 16.56 -0.26
CA ALA A 138 5.78 15.77 -1.42
C ALA A 138 5.48 16.62 -2.67
N ALA A 139 5.77 17.92 -2.67
CA ALA A 139 5.36 18.84 -3.73
C ALA A 139 5.77 18.37 -5.14
N ALA A 140 6.98 17.85 -5.29
CA ALA A 140 7.47 17.32 -6.56
C ALA A 140 6.76 16.03 -7.02
N LEU A 141 6.14 15.28 -6.10
CA LEU A 141 5.36 14.07 -6.39
C LEU A 141 3.90 14.40 -6.74
N LEU A 142 3.39 15.54 -6.26
CA LEU A 142 2.03 16.02 -6.44
C LEU A 142 1.90 17.05 -7.57
N SER A 143 2.82 17.05 -8.54
CA SER A 143 2.68 17.91 -9.72
C SER A 143 1.50 17.43 -10.58
N PRO A 144 0.72 18.31 -11.22
CA PRO A 144 -0.50 17.93 -11.95
C PRO A 144 -0.32 16.78 -12.97
N ASP A 145 0.81 16.79 -13.69
CA ASP A 145 1.18 15.74 -14.65
C ASP A 145 1.31 14.35 -13.99
N ARG A 146 1.85 14.33 -12.76
CA ARG A 146 2.04 13.12 -11.96
C ARG A 146 0.78 12.66 -11.25
N GLU A 147 -0.13 13.59 -10.92
CA GLU A 147 -1.42 13.26 -10.32
C GLU A 147 -2.29 12.44 -11.27
N MET A 148 -2.32 12.80 -12.56
CA MET A 148 -3.07 12.03 -13.56
C MET A 148 -2.50 10.61 -13.73
N ALA A 149 -1.18 10.47 -13.77
CA ALA A 149 -0.51 9.17 -13.83
C ALA A 149 -0.76 8.32 -12.57
N ALA A 150 -0.69 8.96 -11.38
CA ALA A 150 -1.00 8.34 -10.10
C ALA A 150 -2.44 7.83 -10.05
N GLN A 151 -3.41 8.64 -10.48
CA GLN A 151 -4.82 8.25 -10.52
C GLN A 151 -5.03 7.05 -11.47
N SER A 152 -4.40 7.05 -12.65
CA SER A 152 -4.47 5.94 -13.59
C SER A 152 -3.89 4.64 -13.01
N GLU A 153 -2.75 4.71 -12.31
CA GLU A 153 -2.17 3.57 -11.60
C GLU A 153 -3.15 3.05 -10.54
N LEU A 154 -3.69 3.94 -9.71
CA LEU A 154 -4.62 3.61 -8.63
C LEU A 154 -5.90 2.96 -9.17
N ALA A 155 -6.46 3.50 -10.25
CA ALA A 155 -7.62 2.94 -10.95
C ALA A 155 -7.34 1.51 -11.44
N THR A 156 -6.16 1.31 -12.06
CA THR A 156 -5.73 -0.01 -12.56
C THR A 156 -5.63 -1.03 -11.43
N ARG A 157 -4.99 -0.66 -10.31
CA ARG A 157 -4.82 -1.55 -9.16
C ARG A 157 -6.13 -1.82 -8.42
N ALA A 158 -6.96 -0.80 -8.27
CA ALA A 158 -8.27 -0.92 -7.64
C ALA A 158 -9.21 -1.82 -8.46
N GLY A 159 -9.14 -1.73 -9.79
CA GLY A 159 -9.92 -2.52 -10.75
C GLY A 159 -9.51 -3.99 -10.88
N GLY A 160 -8.59 -4.48 -10.06
CA GLY A 160 -8.26 -5.90 -10.07
C GLY A 160 -7.16 -6.29 -11.07
N ARG A 161 -6.77 -5.40 -11.98
CA ARG A 161 -5.76 -5.69 -13.01
C ARG A 161 -4.35 -5.63 -12.40
N GLU A 162 -3.60 -6.71 -12.56
CA GLU A 162 -2.15 -6.72 -12.30
C GLU A 162 -1.51 -5.68 -13.25
N LEU A 163 -0.75 -4.72 -12.70
CA LEU A 163 0.15 -3.96 -13.55
C LEU A 163 1.24 -4.93 -14.01
N PRO A 164 1.52 -5.03 -15.32
CA PRO A 164 2.66 -5.79 -15.78
C PRO A 164 3.92 -5.21 -15.11
N PRO A 165 4.84 -6.06 -14.62
CA PRO A 165 6.09 -5.59 -14.04
C PRO A 165 6.78 -4.67 -15.06
N ILE A 166 7.31 -3.54 -14.58
CA ILE A 166 8.12 -2.63 -15.41
C ILE A 166 9.36 -3.41 -15.81
N THR A 167 9.34 -4.07 -16.98
CA THR A 167 10.55 -4.60 -17.60
C THR A 167 11.40 -3.39 -17.99
N PRO A 168 12.61 -3.21 -17.43
CA PRO A 168 13.52 -2.20 -17.95
C PRO A 168 13.78 -2.51 -19.43
N PHE A 169 13.66 -1.50 -20.28
CA PHE A 169 13.94 -1.62 -21.70
C PHE A 169 15.43 -1.96 -21.88
N LEU A 170 15.72 -3.23 -22.13
CA LEU A 170 17.02 -3.66 -22.64
C LEU A 170 16.98 -3.50 -24.16
N PRO A 171 17.93 -2.76 -24.78
CA PRO A 171 17.99 -2.69 -26.24
C PRO A 171 18.14 -4.09 -26.83
N GLU A 172 17.53 -4.31 -28.00
CA GLU A 172 17.45 -5.61 -28.67
C GLU A 172 18.83 -6.27 -28.79
N GLY A 173 19.01 -7.44 -28.18
CA GLY A 173 20.19 -8.26 -28.42
C GLY A 173 20.71 -9.15 -27.29
N THR A 174 20.20 -9.07 -26.06
CA THR A 174 20.69 -9.95 -24.97
C THR A 174 19.56 -10.73 -24.31
N VAL A 175 19.05 -11.75 -25.01
CA VAL A 175 18.21 -12.77 -24.39
C VAL A 175 19.13 -13.84 -23.82
N ALA A 176 19.32 -13.86 -22.50
CA ALA A 176 19.88 -15.02 -21.82
C ALA A 176 18.88 -16.19 -21.95
N PRO A 177 19.34 -17.43 -22.23
CA PRO A 177 18.43 -18.54 -22.44
C PRO A 177 17.68 -18.87 -21.14
N LYS A 178 16.37 -19.08 -21.29
CA LYS A 178 15.44 -19.52 -20.24
C LYS A 178 15.92 -20.83 -19.61
N PRO A 179 15.88 -20.99 -18.27
CA PRO A 179 16.13 -22.30 -17.65
C PRO A 179 15.07 -23.30 -18.13
N THR A 180 15.52 -24.34 -18.82
CA THR A 180 14.71 -25.49 -19.22
C THR A 180 14.28 -26.24 -17.97
N ALA A 181 12.98 -26.47 -17.80
CA ALA A 181 12.47 -27.31 -16.72
C ALA A 181 13.08 -28.73 -16.78
N PRO A 182 13.35 -29.38 -15.65
CA PRO A 182 13.91 -30.73 -15.66
C PRO A 182 12.89 -31.74 -16.21
N THR A 183 13.32 -32.50 -17.21
CA THR A 183 12.59 -33.65 -17.76
C THR A 183 12.41 -34.73 -16.68
N PRO A 184 11.22 -35.34 -16.51
CA PRO A 184 11.04 -36.45 -15.56
C PRO A 184 11.87 -37.66 -16.02
N ALA A 185 12.64 -38.25 -15.11
CA ALA A 185 13.39 -39.47 -15.40
C ALA A 185 12.43 -40.63 -15.73
N PRO A 186 12.75 -41.49 -16.71
CA PRO A 186 11.94 -42.66 -17.02
C PRO A 186 11.92 -43.64 -15.83
N TYR A 187 10.72 -44.07 -15.44
CA TYR A 187 10.50 -45.06 -14.40
C TYR A 187 11.07 -46.42 -14.83
N ILE A 188 12.05 -46.93 -14.08
CA ILE A 188 12.57 -48.29 -14.23
C ILE A 188 11.83 -49.18 -13.22
N ALA A 189 11.02 -50.12 -13.71
CA ALA A 189 10.37 -51.11 -12.87
C ALA A 189 11.42 -52.10 -12.29
N PRO A 190 11.33 -52.48 -11.01
CA PRO A 190 12.26 -53.44 -10.41
C PRO A 190 12.04 -54.84 -11.00
N THR A 191 13.14 -55.55 -11.25
CA THR A 191 13.14 -56.92 -11.78
C THR A 191 12.59 -57.92 -10.74
N PRO A 192 11.76 -58.90 -11.14
CA PRO A 192 11.32 -59.97 -10.25
C PRO A 192 12.51 -60.81 -9.78
N ARG A 193 12.59 -61.09 -8.47
CA ARG A 193 13.57 -62.04 -7.92
C ARG A 193 13.34 -63.41 -8.54
N GLN A 194 14.38 -63.99 -9.13
CA GLN A 194 14.39 -65.42 -9.43
C GLN A 194 14.67 -66.19 -8.14
N GLU A 195 13.72 -67.04 -7.76
CA GLU A 195 13.86 -68.04 -6.71
C GLU A 195 15.00 -69.01 -7.06
N THR A 196 15.98 -69.13 -6.17
CA THR A 196 17.02 -70.16 -6.23
C THR A 196 16.44 -71.50 -5.77
N PRO A 197 16.67 -72.60 -6.51
CA PRO A 197 16.15 -73.91 -6.13
C PRO A 197 16.99 -74.53 -5.00
N VAL A 198 16.28 -75.17 -4.07
CA VAL A 198 16.82 -75.99 -2.98
C VAL A 198 17.59 -77.20 -3.53
N ARG A 199 18.79 -77.47 -2.98
CA ARG A 199 19.36 -78.82 -2.97
C ARG A 199 20.23 -79.07 -1.73
N SER A 200 19.80 -80.04 -0.92
CA SER A 200 20.59 -80.72 0.13
C SER A 200 21.71 -81.57 -0.50
N PRO A 201 22.77 -81.90 0.26
CA PRO A 201 22.72 -83.00 1.24
C PRO A 201 23.18 -82.63 2.66
#